data_AF-A0A951EEJ6-F1
#
_entry.id   AF-A0A951EEJ6-F1
#
_cell.length_a   1.000
_cell.length_b   1.000
_cell.length_c   1.000
_cell.angle_alpha   90.00
_cell.angle_beta   90.00
_cell.angle_gamma   90.00
#
_symmetry.space_group_name_H-M   'P 1'
#
loop_
_entity.id
_entity.type
_entity.pdbx_description
1 polymer ?
#
loop_
_entity_poly.entity_id
_entity_poly.type
_entity_poly.pdbx_seq_one_letter_code
_entity_poly.pdbx_strand_id
1 'polypeptide(L)' 'GRLLSVVTQAAFGQRRKMLRQSLKSLPLARDAGPVALLERAGIDPMLRAEDIDVRGFVTLATSYAALRPEAEN' A
#
# COMPACT_ATOMS: atom_id res chain seq x y z
N GLY A 1 -13.57 -5.08 3.26
CA GLY A 1 -12.86 -4.18 4.20
C GLY A 1 -12.45 -2.91 3.49
N ARG A 2 -12.87 -1.74 3.97
CA ARG A 2 -12.66 -0.42 3.32
C ARG A 2 -11.19 -0.15 2.96
N LEU A 3 -10.26 -0.55 3.81
CA LEU A 3 -8.83 -0.35 3.58
C LEU A 3 -8.30 -1.24 2.46
N LEU A 4 -8.82 -2.47 2.32
CA LEU A 4 -8.45 -3.37 1.22
C LEU A 4 -8.80 -2.73 -0.13
N SER A 5 -10.02 -2.19 -0.29
CA SER A 5 -10.40 -1.49 -1.52
C SER A 5 -9.53 -0.26 -1.80
N VAL A 6 -9.14 0.49 -0.75
CA VAL A 6 -8.27 1.68 -0.91
C VAL A 6 -6.88 1.28 -1.40
N VAL A 7 -6.25 0.28 -0.79
CA VAL A 7 -4.91 -0.15 -1.20
C VAL A 7 -4.92 -0.83 -2.58
N THR A 8 -5.96 -1.61 -2.89
CA THR A 8 -6.15 -2.19 -4.24
C THR A 8 -6.31 -1.09 -5.28
N GLN A 9 -7.15 -0.09 -5.03
CA GLN A 9 -7.34 1.03 -5.95
C GLN A 9 -6.03 1.78 -6.21
N ALA A 10 -5.25 2.07 -5.16
CA ALA A 10 -3.96 2.74 -5.31
C ALA A 10 -2.93 1.88 -6.07
N ALA A 11 -2.84 0.58 -5.76
CA ALA A 11 -1.91 -0.33 -6.40
C ALA A 11 -2.17 -0.47 -7.92
N PHE A 12 -3.45 -0.50 -8.33
CA PHE A 12 -3.85 -0.65 -9.73
C PHE A 12 -4.16 0.67 -10.46
N GLY A 13 -4.20 1.81 -9.76
CA GLY A 13 -4.48 3.13 -10.32
C GLY A 13 -3.43 3.60 -11.34
N GLN A 14 -2.22 3.05 -11.27
CA GLN A 14 -1.15 3.24 -12.24
C GLN A 14 -0.72 1.91 -12.84
N ARG A 15 -1.28 1.55 -14.01
CA ARG A 15 -0.99 0.27 -14.66
C ARG A 15 0.50 0.11 -14.99
N ARG A 16 1.03 -1.10 -14.81
CA ARG A 16 2.41 -1.52 -15.14
C ARG A 16 3.51 -0.81 -14.34
N LYS A 17 3.17 -0.11 -13.25
CA LYS A 17 4.15 0.48 -12.34
C LYS A 17 4.44 -0.47 -11.18
N MET A 18 5.65 -0.35 -10.63
CA MET A 18 6.03 -1.01 -9.38
C MET A 18 5.18 -0.47 -8.23
N LEU A 19 4.88 -1.32 -7.24
CA LEU A 19 4.05 -0.97 -6.08
C LEU A 19 4.57 0.29 -5.36
N ARG A 20 5.89 0.44 -5.21
CA ARG A 20 6.48 1.65 -4.60
C ARG A 20 6.12 2.96 -5.31
N GLN A 21 5.80 2.91 -6.60
CA GLN A 21 5.36 4.07 -7.38
C GLN A 21 3.83 4.20 -7.37
N SER A 22 3.10 3.09 -7.53
CA SER A 22 1.63 3.10 -7.52
C SER A 22 1.06 3.59 -6.19
N LEU A 23 1.67 3.19 -5.07
CA LEU A 23 1.20 3.52 -3.73
C LEU A 23 1.55 4.95 -3.25
N LYS A 24 2.25 5.76 -4.04
CA LYS A 24 2.54 7.17 -3.70
C LYS A 24 1.29 8.03 -3.52
N SER A 25 0.14 7.62 -4.08
CA SER A 25 -1.12 8.33 -3.92
C SER A 25 -1.84 8.02 -2.59
N LEU A 26 -1.34 7.05 -1.80
CA LEU A 26 -1.92 6.76 -0.49
C LEU A 26 -1.44 7.77 0.55
N PRO A 27 -2.35 8.39 1.33
CA PRO A 27 -1.98 9.18 2.49
C PRO A 27 -1.31 8.29 3.54
N LEU A 28 -0.08 8.62 3.92
CA LEU A 28 0.69 7.94 4.95
C LEU A 28 1.10 8.95 6.03
N ALA A 29 1.44 8.44 7.22
CA ALA A 29 2.05 9.24 8.28
C ALA A 29 3.27 10.01 7.74
N ARG A 30 3.57 11.17 8.34
CA ARG A 30 4.57 12.14 7.84
C ARG A 30 5.97 11.53 7.66
N ASP A 31 6.31 10.54 8.47
CA ASP A 31 7.58 9.82 8.50
C ASP A 31 7.54 8.46 7.76
N ALA A 32 6.39 8.09 7.17
CA ALA A 32 6.20 6.84 6.44
C ALA A 32 6.04 7.07 4.93
N GLY A 33 6.64 6.19 4.12
CA GLY A 33 6.51 6.19 2.66
C GLY A 33 6.05 4.84 2.10
N PRO A 34 5.77 4.76 0.79
CA PRO A 34 5.34 3.51 0.13
C PRO A 34 6.29 2.32 0.36
N VAL A 35 7.60 2.57 0.41
CA VAL A 35 8.59 1.51 0.67
C VAL A 35 8.45 0.98 2.09
N ALA A 36 8.36 1.85 3.11
CA ALA A 36 8.14 1.44 4.49
C ALA A 36 6.83 0.66 4.68
N LEU A 37 5.77 1.06 3.97
CA LEU A 37 4.51 0.31 3.95
C LEU A 37 4.69 -1.10 3.36
N LEU A 38 5.40 -1.23 2.25
CA LEU A 38 5.66 -2.51 1.57
C LEU A 38 6.56 -3.42 2.41
N GLU A 39 7.63 -2.86 3.00
CA GLU A 39 8.52 -3.57 3.93
C GLU A 39 7.75 -4.09 5.15
N ARG A 40 6.89 -3.25 5.75
CA ARG A 40 6.01 -3.67 6.85
C ARG A 40 5.06 -4.80 6.44
N ALA A 41 4.61 -4.82 5.19
CA ALA A 41 3.77 -5.87 4.64
C ALA A 41 4.56 -7.12 4.18
N GLY A 42 5.89 -7.11 4.24
CA GLY A 42 6.74 -8.19 3.74
C GLY A 42 6.69 -8.34 2.21
N ILE A 43 6.47 -7.24 1.48
CA ILE A 43 6.32 -7.21 0.02
C ILE A 43 7.54 -6.52 -0.59
N ASP A 44 8.14 -7.14 -1.61
CA ASP A 44 9.22 -6.51 -2.39
C ASP A 44 8.70 -5.24 -3.10
N PRO A 45 9.31 -4.05 -2.85
CA PRO A 45 8.90 -2.78 -3.45
C PRO A 45 8.98 -2.73 -4.98
N MET A 46 9.69 -3.68 -5.61
CA MET A 46 9.92 -3.78 -7.05
C MET A 46 8.86 -4.63 -7.76
N LEU A 47 8.00 -5.34 -7.03
CA LEU A 47 6.87 -6.09 -7.60
C LEU A 47 5.80 -5.15 -8.16
N ARG A 48 5.03 -5.65 -9.14
CA ARG A 48 3.80 -5.00 -9.58
C ARG A 48 2.61 -5.50 -8.78
N ALA A 49 1.50 -4.77 -8.88
CA ALA A 49 0.26 -5.13 -8.21
C ALA A 49 -0.28 -6.49 -8.67
N GLU A 50 -0.11 -6.83 -9.96
CA GLU A 50 -0.49 -8.13 -10.51
C GLU A 50 0.43 -9.30 -10.09
N ASP A 51 1.61 -9.03 -9.53
CA ASP A 51 2.59 -10.05 -9.13
C ASP A 51 2.44 -10.51 -7.67
N ILE A 52 1.55 -9.87 -6.89
CA ILE A 52 1.26 -10.25 -5.50
C ILE A 52 -0.11 -10.92 -5.38
N ASP A 53 -0.23 -11.89 -4.47
CA ASP A 53 -1.47 -12.60 -4.23
C ASP A 53 -2.46 -11.81 -3.36
N VAL A 54 -3.67 -12.35 -3.20
CA VAL A 54 -4.72 -11.75 -2.36
C VAL A 54 -4.25 -11.60 -0.91
N ARG A 55 -3.45 -12.54 -0.38
CA ARG A 55 -2.93 -12.48 0.98
C ARG A 55 -1.95 -11.31 1.14
N GLY A 56 -1.15 -11.00 0.12
CA GLY A 56 -0.31 -9.81 0.04
C GLY A 56 -1.14 -8.54 0.14
N PHE A 57 -2.26 -8.44 -0.59
CA PHE A 57 -3.16 -7.30 -0.48
C PHE A 57 -3.83 -7.17 0.89
N VAL A 58 -4.25 -8.28 1.51
CA VAL A 58 -4.81 -8.27 2.87
C VAL A 58 -3.77 -7.79 3.88
N THR A 59 -2.52 -8.26 3.76
CA THR A 59 -1.41 -7.84 4.64
C THR A 59 -1.09 -6.37 4.44
N LEU A 60 -1.04 -5.90 3.19
CA LEU A 60 -0.84 -4.50 2.84
C LEU A 60 -1.92 -3.60 3.44
N ALA A 61 -3.19 -4.03 3.41
CA ALA A 61 -4.30 -3.28 4.01
C ALA A 61 -4.17 -3.16 5.54
N THR A 62 -3.73 -4.23 6.21
CA THR A 62 -3.46 -4.24 7.65
C THR A 62 -2.27 -3.34 7.99
N SER A 63 -1.17 -3.41 7.23
CA SER A 63 -0.01 -2.54 7.40
C SER A 63 -0.37 -1.08 7.18
N TYR A 64 -1.21 -0.79 6.19
CA TYR A 64 -1.72 0.55 5.91
C TYR A 64 -2.57 1.09 7.07
N ALA A 65 -3.37 0.25 7.73
CA ALA A 65 -4.16 0.66 8.90
C ALA A 65 -3.30 1.25 10.03
N ALA A 66 -2.05 0.77 10.16
CA ALA A 66 -1.09 1.21 11.16
C ALA A 66 -0.24 2.43 10.74
N LEU A 67 -0.18 2.73 9.44
CA LEU A 67 0.64 3.82 8.88
C LEU A 67 -0.20 4.94 8.26
N ARG A 68 -1.53 4.83 8.27
CA ARG A 68 -2.40 5.92 7.84
C ARG A 68 -2.21 7.11 8.77
N PRO A 69 -2.31 8.35 8.27
CA PRO A 69 -2.35 9.51 9.15
C PRO A 69 -3.49 9.34 10.16
N GLU A 70 -3.22 9.66 11.41
CA GLU A 70 -4.29 9.91 12.37
C GLU A 70 -5.18 10.99 11.77
N ALA A 71 -6.50 10.81 11.84
CA ALA A 71 -7.39 11.89 11.47
C ALA A 71 -7.07 13.04 12.43
N GLU A 72 -6.52 14.14 11.91
CA GLU A 72 -6.52 15.42 12.63
C GLU A 72 -7.97 15.64 13.06
N ASN A 73 -8.15 15.62 14.38
CA ASN A 73 -9.43 15.83 15.05
C ASN A 73 -9.74 17.32 15.06
#